data_AF-A0A3A5VXM7-F1
#
_entry.id   AF-A0A3A5VXM7-F1
#
_cell.length_a   1.000
_cell.length_b   1.000
_cell.length_c   1.000
_cell.angle_alpha   90.00
_cell.angle_beta   90.00
_cell.angle_gamma   90.00
#
_symmetry.space_group_name_H-M   'P 1'
#
loop_
_entity.id
_entity.type
_entity.pdbx_description
1 polymer ?
#
loop_
_entity_poly.entity_id
_entity_poly.type
_entity_poly.pdbx_seq_one_letter_code
_entity_poly.pdbx_strand_id
1 'polypeptide(L)'
;MSMPRRAMKNMGLQACCLRCDEPDDAGSIRCKTCIGHHESMRDRIAKAPPDDAFYQFAKELLTMAAAPHRFDNDPVHGRTLEEQQILASKLVTKPSPITEEDIVETFQQQRSTKKSNLLQEVANKNQWKNSPPKPDAARHIGEEAWRDEDLDNSEYHTGRTIPSQNIPSVDRSDRVGEDKKMVARADIQAKGKGVDQELLDIIEAEEIHQQRQKKEDWKSTLSDVDNLLNDD
;
A
#
# COMPACT_ATOMS: atom_id res chain seq x y z
N MET A 1 -26.59 -5.65 1.50
CA MET A 1 -25.30 -5.13 1.97
C MET A 1 -25.58 -3.97 2.90
N SER A 2 -25.14 -4.07 4.15
CA SER A 2 -25.35 -3.01 5.14
C SER A 2 -24.52 -1.76 4.83
N MET A 3 -25.06 -0.56 5.09
CA MET A 3 -24.23 0.64 5.10
C MET A 3 -23.22 0.56 6.25
N PRO A 4 -21.97 1.02 6.06
CA PRO A 4 -21.00 1.05 7.14
C PRO A 4 -21.51 1.81 8.36
N ARG A 5 -21.62 1.11 9.49
CA ARG A 5 -22.02 1.72 10.76
C ARG A 5 -20.97 2.73 11.20
N ARG A 6 -21.40 3.86 11.77
CA ARG A 6 -20.51 4.95 12.22
C ARG A 6 -19.41 4.47 13.16
N ALA A 7 -19.73 3.56 14.09
CA ALA A 7 -18.76 2.95 15.01
C ALA A 7 -17.63 2.23 14.25
N MET A 8 -17.99 1.35 13.30
CA MET A 8 -17.03 0.62 12.47
C MET A 8 -16.18 1.56 11.61
N LYS A 9 -16.79 2.63 11.04
CA LYS A 9 -16.07 3.64 10.27
C LYS A 9 -15.06 4.40 11.13
N ASN A 10 -15.41 4.79 12.36
CA ASN A 10 -14.49 5.47 13.27
C ASN A 10 -13.30 4.56 13.66
N MET A 11 -13.52 3.25 13.71
CA MET A 11 -12.47 2.28 13.96
C MET A 11 -11.66 1.90 12.71
N GLY A 12 -11.97 2.43 11.52
CA GLY A 12 -11.30 2.03 10.27
C GLY A 12 -11.66 0.61 9.81
N LEU A 13 -12.72 0.03 10.36
CA LEU A 13 -13.18 -1.34 10.07
C LEU A 13 -14.46 -1.34 9.24
N GLN A 14 -14.73 -0.27 8.48
CA GLN A 14 -15.91 -0.18 7.60
C GLN A 14 -16.01 -1.36 6.62
N ALA A 15 -14.88 -1.96 6.26
CA ALA A 15 -14.78 -3.12 5.39
C ALA A 15 -15.67 -4.29 5.81
N CYS A 16 -15.76 -4.54 7.12
CA CYS A 16 -16.53 -5.66 7.66
C CYS A 16 -18.03 -5.49 7.38
N CYS A 17 -18.53 -4.25 7.44
CA CYS A 17 -19.93 -3.96 7.10
C CYS A 17 -20.22 -4.13 5.60
N LEU A 18 -19.25 -3.84 4.74
CA LEU A 18 -19.41 -3.99 3.27
C LEU A 18 -19.65 -5.43 2.86
N ARG A 19 -19.11 -6.39 3.63
CA ARG A 19 -19.25 -7.83 3.39
C ARG A 19 -20.38 -8.48 4.19
N CYS A 20 -21.10 -7.70 5.00
CA CYS A 20 -22.19 -8.19 5.82
C CYS A 20 -23.52 -8.23 5.05
N ASP A 21 -24.23 -9.33 5.23
CA ASP A 21 -25.55 -9.60 4.66
C ASP A 21 -26.72 -9.09 5.52
N GLU A 22 -26.44 -8.67 6.76
CA GLU A 22 -27.43 -8.10 7.68
C GLU A 22 -28.11 -6.85 7.10
N PRO A 23 -29.44 -6.70 7.24
CA PRO A 23 -30.14 -5.49 6.82
C PRO A 23 -29.66 -4.26 7.60
N ASP A 24 -29.83 -3.06 7.01
CA ASP A 24 -29.39 -1.80 7.61
C ASP A 24 -30.38 -1.27 8.67
N ASP A 25 -30.91 -2.16 9.51
CA ASP A 25 -31.89 -1.80 10.54
C ASP A 25 -31.19 -1.23 11.77
N ALA A 26 -31.72 -0.14 12.32
CA ALA A 26 -31.17 0.47 13.52
C ALA A 26 -31.30 -0.50 14.71
N GLY A 27 -30.17 -0.81 15.35
CA GLY A 27 -30.16 -1.59 16.58
C GLY A 27 -30.21 -3.12 16.41
N SER A 28 -29.93 -3.66 15.22
CA SER A 28 -29.72 -5.11 15.01
C SER A 28 -28.76 -5.68 16.06
N ILE A 29 -29.17 -6.79 16.68
CA ILE A 29 -28.39 -7.49 17.72
C ILE A 29 -27.06 -7.96 17.13
N ARG A 30 -27.06 -8.48 15.91
CA ARG A 30 -25.85 -8.97 15.23
C ARG A 30 -24.85 -7.84 15.00
N CYS A 31 -25.32 -6.67 14.55
CA CYS A 31 -24.45 -5.50 14.41
C CYS A 31 -23.86 -5.06 15.76
N LYS A 32 -24.62 -5.11 16.85
CA LYS A 32 -24.12 -4.77 18.19
C LYS A 32 -23.01 -5.72 18.64
N THR A 33 -23.21 -7.03 18.49
CA THR A 33 -22.19 -8.04 18.82
C THR A 33 -20.93 -7.86 17.97
N CYS A 34 -21.10 -7.69 16.65
CA CYS A 34 -19.98 -7.47 15.72
C CYS A 34 -19.15 -6.24 16.09
N ILE A 35 -19.80 -5.11 16.38
CA ILE A 35 -19.11 -3.87 16.79
C ILE A 35 -18.36 -4.09 18.11
N GLY A 36 -19.01 -4.71 19.11
CA GLY A 36 -18.39 -4.96 20.41
C GLY A 36 -17.17 -5.89 20.32
N HIS A 37 -17.24 -6.94 19.50
CA HIS A 37 -16.11 -7.83 19.27
C HIS A 37 -14.92 -7.09 18.62
N HIS A 38 -15.18 -6.29 17.59
CA HIS A 38 -14.13 -5.49 16.94
C HIS A 38 -13.53 -4.42 17.87
N GLU A 39 -14.33 -3.83 18.76
CA GLU A 39 -13.86 -2.90 19.78
C GLU A 39 -12.92 -3.60 20.78
N SER A 40 -13.33 -4.78 21.31
CA SER A 40 -12.51 -5.61 22.20
C SER A 40 -11.19 -6.04 21.55
N MET A 41 -11.24 -6.54 20.32
CA MET A 41 -10.04 -6.96 19.57
C MET A 41 -9.07 -5.78 19.38
N ARG A 42 -9.58 -4.61 19.00
CA ARG A 42 -8.77 -3.41 18.80
C ARG A 42 -8.11 -2.96 20.10
N ASP A 43 -8.83 -3.01 21.21
CA ASP A 43 -8.32 -2.67 22.54
C ASP A 43 -7.20 -3.63 22.99
N ARG A 44 -7.33 -4.92 22.70
CA ARG A 44 -6.28 -5.91 22.96
C ARG A 44 -5.02 -5.63 22.16
N ILE A 45 -5.18 -5.41 20.86
CA ILE A 45 -4.05 -5.08 19.97
C ILE A 45 -3.36 -3.78 20.40
N ALA A 46 -4.13 -2.79 20.85
CA ALA A 46 -3.58 -1.52 21.33
C ALA A 46 -2.78 -1.67 22.63
N LYS A 47 -3.19 -2.56 23.54
CA LYS A 47 -2.52 -2.85 24.82
C LYS A 47 -1.37 -3.85 24.69
N ALA A 48 -1.26 -4.55 23.57
CA ALA A 48 -0.27 -5.59 23.38
C ALA A 48 1.16 -5.02 23.32
N PRO A 49 2.17 -5.78 23.83
CA PRO A 49 3.57 -5.39 23.78
C PRO A 49 4.03 -5.00 22.37
N PRO A 50 4.93 -4.02 22.23
CA PRO A 50 5.43 -3.60 20.93
C PRO A 50 6.34 -4.65 20.30
N ASP A 51 6.99 -5.52 21.08
CA ASP A 51 7.99 -6.48 20.59
C ASP A 51 7.39 -7.81 20.12
N ASP A 52 6.07 -7.99 20.25
CA ASP A 52 5.38 -9.20 19.81
C ASP A 52 5.07 -9.13 18.31
N ALA A 53 5.70 -10.00 17.54
CA ALA A 53 5.56 -10.06 16.08
C ALA A 53 4.12 -10.28 15.61
N PHE A 54 3.30 -11.04 16.36
CA PHE A 54 1.91 -11.28 16.00
C PHE A 54 1.09 -10.00 16.13
N TYR A 55 1.24 -9.28 17.25
CA TYR A 55 0.52 -8.03 17.45
C TYR A 55 1.05 -6.88 16.57
N GLN A 56 2.33 -6.88 16.20
CA GLN A 56 2.85 -5.98 15.17
C GLN A 56 2.15 -6.22 13.84
N PHE A 57 2.08 -7.48 13.39
CA PHE A 57 1.37 -7.84 12.16
C PHE A 57 -0.12 -7.47 12.23
N ALA A 58 -0.78 -7.71 13.36
CA ALA A 58 -2.17 -7.32 13.56
C ALA A 58 -2.37 -5.79 13.46
N LYS A 59 -1.44 -4.98 14.00
CA LYS A 59 -1.44 -3.52 13.85
C LYS A 59 -1.30 -3.11 12.38
N GLU A 60 -0.41 -3.75 11.63
CA GLU A 60 -0.25 -3.49 10.19
C GLU A 60 -1.55 -3.78 9.43
N LEU A 61 -2.18 -4.93 9.66
CA LEU A 61 -3.48 -5.26 9.04
C LEU A 61 -4.57 -4.24 9.37
N LEU A 62 -4.64 -3.74 10.61
CA LEU A 62 -5.56 -2.67 10.99
C LEU A 62 -5.29 -1.37 10.24
N THR A 63 -4.02 -1.00 10.04
CA THR A 63 -3.67 0.20 9.26
C THR A 63 -4.05 0.07 7.79
N MET A 64 -3.86 -1.12 7.20
CA MET A 64 -4.27 -1.42 5.83
C MET A 64 -5.79 -1.34 5.67
N ALA A 65 -6.55 -1.95 6.59
CA ALA A 65 -8.01 -1.92 6.57
C ALA A 65 -8.59 -0.50 6.70
N ALA A 66 -7.95 0.35 7.54
CA ALA A 66 -8.37 1.72 7.77
C ALA A 66 -8.12 2.63 6.55
N ALA A 67 -7.03 2.42 5.82
CA ALA A 67 -6.64 3.24 4.67
C ALA A 67 -6.21 2.38 3.46
N PRO A 68 -7.14 1.60 2.85
CA PRO A 68 -6.82 0.62 1.82
C PRO A 68 -6.16 1.23 0.58
N HIS A 69 -6.49 2.48 0.25
CA HIS A 69 -5.93 3.22 -0.89
C HIS A 69 -4.42 3.49 -0.78
N ARG A 70 -3.82 3.34 0.41
CA ARG A 70 -2.37 3.52 0.61
C ARG A 70 -1.56 2.25 0.36
N PHE A 71 -2.24 1.11 0.25
CA PHE A 71 -1.67 -0.23 0.18
C PHE A 71 -2.25 -1.03 -0.99
N ASP A 72 -2.81 -0.34 -1.98
CA ASP A 72 -3.32 -0.92 -3.22
C ASP A 72 -2.24 -1.70 -4.00
N ASN A 73 -0.99 -1.25 -3.89
CA ASN A 73 0.18 -1.88 -4.49
C ASN A 73 0.79 -3.01 -3.64
N ASP A 74 0.19 -3.37 -2.50
CA ASP A 74 0.70 -4.47 -1.67
C ASP A 74 0.61 -5.81 -2.43
N PRO A 75 1.70 -6.60 -2.50
CA PRO A 75 1.74 -7.81 -3.33
C PRO A 75 0.80 -8.91 -2.83
N VAL A 76 0.42 -8.89 -1.55
CA VAL A 76 -0.41 -9.93 -0.93
C VAL A 76 -1.85 -9.46 -0.77
N HIS A 77 -2.05 -8.29 -0.17
CA HIS A 77 -3.36 -7.77 0.24
C HIS A 77 -3.95 -6.76 -0.75
N GLY A 78 -3.16 -6.23 -1.70
CA GLY A 78 -3.55 -5.12 -2.57
C GLY A 78 -4.85 -5.37 -3.32
N ARG A 79 -5.01 -6.57 -3.91
CA ARG A 79 -6.26 -6.97 -4.61
C ARG A 79 -7.49 -6.93 -3.69
N THR A 80 -7.37 -7.45 -2.47
CA THR A 80 -8.48 -7.46 -1.50
C THR A 80 -8.82 -6.06 -1.00
N LEU A 81 -7.80 -5.20 -0.85
CA LEU A 81 -7.97 -3.79 -0.47
C LEU A 81 -8.58 -2.96 -1.60
N GLU A 82 -8.27 -3.27 -2.87
CA GLU A 82 -8.91 -2.70 -4.04
C GLU A 82 -10.39 -3.09 -4.12
N GLU A 83 -10.71 -4.38 -3.96
CA GLU A 83 -12.10 -4.85 -3.91
C GLU A 83 -12.91 -4.16 -2.80
N GLN A 84 -12.30 -3.96 -1.63
CA GLN A 84 -12.91 -3.21 -0.54
C GLN A 84 -13.25 -1.77 -0.95
N GLN A 85 -12.36 -1.10 -1.68
CA GLN A 85 -12.61 0.26 -2.19
C GLN A 85 -13.73 0.28 -3.23
N ILE A 86 -13.78 -0.72 -4.11
CA ILE A 86 -14.85 -0.86 -5.11
C ILE A 86 -16.20 -1.09 -4.43
N LEU A 87 -16.27 -1.90 -3.38
CA LEU A 87 -17.51 -2.10 -2.62
C LEU A 87 -17.93 -0.82 -1.90
N ALA A 88 -16.97 -0.09 -1.32
CA ALA A 88 -17.25 1.18 -0.66
C ALA A 88 -17.79 2.23 -1.64
N SER A 89 -17.24 2.30 -2.86
CA SER A 89 -17.64 3.28 -3.87
C SER A 89 -19.08 3.06 -4.36
N LYS A 90 -19.55 1.81 -4.41
CA LYS A 90 -20.95 1.47 -4.74
C LYS A 90 -21.97 2.01 -3.73
N LEU A 91 -21.54 2.25 -2.47
CA LEU A 91 -22.40 2.77 -1.41
C LEU A 91 -22.38 4.29 -1.29
N VAL A 92 -21.38 4.94 -1.90
CA VAL A 92 -21.37 6.40 -1.99
C VAL A 92 -22.41 6.79 -3.03
N THR A 93 -23.34 7.67 -2.66
CA THR A 93 -24.24 8.30 -3.63
C THR A 93 -23.38 8.91 -4.72
N LYS A 94 -23.58 8.47 -5.97
CA LYS A 94 -22.84 8.98 -7.11
C LYS A 94 -22.92 10.51 -7.05
N PRO A 95 -21.80 11.23 -7.00
CA PRO A 95 -21.85 12.69 -7.01
C PRO A 95 -22.66 13.10 -8.23
N SER A 96 -23.48 14.15 -8.06
CA SER A 96 -24.19 14.75 -9.18
C SER A 96 -23.18 14.99 -10.31
N PRO A 97 -23.49 14.57 -11.55
CA PRO A 97 -22.57 14.80 -12.66
C PRO A 97 -22.29 16.30 -12.70
N ILE A 98 -21.00 16.66 -12.70
CA ILE A 98 -20.56 18.04 -12.84
C ILE A 98 -21.16 18.57 -14.13
N THR A 99 -21.96 19.63 -14.04
CA THR A 99 -22.56 20.25 -15.23
C THR A 99 -21.58 21.22 -15.87
N GLU A 100 -21.85 21.61 -17.12
CA GLU A 100 -21.06 22.67 -17.77
C GLU A 100 -21.14 23.99 -16.98
N GLU A 101 -22.26 24.23 -16.30
CA GLU A 101 -22.49 25.41 -15.45
C GLU A 101 -21.54 25.42 -14.24
N ASP A 102 -21.36 24.29 -13.55
CA ASP A 102 -20.43 24.13 -12.42
C ASP A 102 -18.98 24.43 -12.85
N ILE A 103 -18.61 23.98 -14.05
CA ILE A 103 -17.29 24.22 -14.63
C ILE A 103 -17.10 25.71 -14.90
N VAL A 104 -18.08 26.34 -15.56
CA VAL A 104 -18.06 27.78 -15.85
C VAL A 104 -17.97 28.59 -14.56
N GLU A 105 -18.75 28.24 -13.54
CA GLU A 105 -18.71 28.92 -12.24
C GLU A 105 -17.33 28.80 -11.59
N THR A 106 -16.74 27.61 -11.59
CA THR A 106 -15.40 27.37 -11.05
C THR A 106 -14.35 28.24 -11.77
N PHE A 107 -14.41 28.35 -13.10
CA PHE A 107 -13.52 29.22 -13.87
C PHE A 107 -13.77 30.70 -13.60
N GLN A 108 -15.02 31.12 -13.43
CA GLN A 108 -15.35 32.51 -13.08
C GLN A 108 -14.81 32.88 -11.69
N GLN A 109 -14.96 31.98 -10.71
CA GLN A 109 -14.42 32.16 -9.36
C GLN A 109 -12.88 32.22 -9.37
N GLN A 110 -12.22 31.36 -10.15
CA GLN A 110 -10.76 31.40 -10.31
C GLN A 110 -10.27 32.66 -11.03
N ARG A 111 -11.05 33.17 -11.99
CA ARG A 111 -10.71 34.39 -12.74
C ARG A 111 -10.91 35.65 -11.91
N SER A 112 -11.90 35.67 -11.02
CA SER A 112 -12.17 36.80 -10.13
C SER A 112 -11.23 36.84 -8.92
N THR A 113 -10.68 35.69 -8.52
CA THR A 113 -9.67 35.64 -7.45
C THR A 113 -8.30 36.11 -7.95
N LYS A 114 -7.94 37.35 -7.60
CA LYS A 114 -6.54 37.80 -7.72
C LYS A 114 -5.67 37.09 -6.69
N LYS A 115 -4.89 36.10 -7.13
CA LYS A 115 -3.85 35.49 -6.29
C LYS A 115 -2.66 36.45 -6.15
N SER A 116 -2.52 37.10 -5.01
CA SER A 116 -1.34 37.91 -4.67
C SER A 116 -0.20 36.97 -4.26
N ASN A 117 0.79 36.77 -5.12
CA ASN A 117 2.00 36.04 -4.77
C ASN A 117 3.08 37.05 -4.34
N LEU A 118 3.24 37.22 -3.02
CA LEU A 118 4.15 38.20 -2.41
C LEU A 118 5.60 38.03 -2.90
N LEU A 119 6.05 36.79 -3.11
CA LEU A 119 7.39 36.52 -3.66
C LEU A 119 7.50 37.01 -5.11
N GLN A 120 6.45 36.83 -5.91
CA GLN A 120 6.42 37.29 -7.31
C GLN A 120 6.27 38.82 -7.43
N GLU A 121 5.76 39.50 -6.41
CA GLU A 121 5.66 40.96 -6.38
C GLU A 121 6.99 41.62 -5.99
N VAL A 122 7.73 41.02 -5.05
CA VAL A 122 9.01 41.58 -4.56
C VAL A 122 10.21 41.12 -5.39
N ALA A 123 10.24 39.85 -5.83
CA ALA A 123 11.40 39.29 -6.53
C ALA A 123 11.38 39.57 -8.04
N ASN A 124 10.20 39.67 -8.66
CA ASN A 124 10.11 39.87 -10.10
C ASN A 124 10.27 41.36 -10.47
N LYS A 125 11.52 41.77 -10.71
CA LYS A 125 11.91 43.10 -11.21
C LYS A 125 11.80 43.23 -12.74
N ASN A 126 11.19 42.26 -13.43
CA ASN A 126 11.05 42.30 -14.89
C ASN A 126 10.17 43.49 -15.31
N GLN A 127 10.74 44.38 -16.11
CA GLN A 127 10.06 45.57 -16.64
C GLN A 127 8.92 45.21 -17.60
N TRP A 128 8.93 44.00 -18.17
CA TRP A 128 7.91 43.50 -19.09
C TRP A 128 6.86 42.60 -18.43
N LYS A 129 6.81 42.56 -17.08
CA LYS A 129 5.88 41.70 -16.31
C LYS A 129 4.41 41.92 -16.66
N ASN A 130 4.01 43.17 -16.86
CA ASN A 130 2.60 43.55 -17.08
C ASN A 130 2.33 44.00 -18.51
N SER A 131 3.35 44.13 -19.35
CA SER A 131 3.23 44.57 -20.74
C SER A 131 4.46 44.12 -21.52
N PRO A 132 4.27 43.54 -22.73
CA PRO A 132 5.39 43.10 -23.54
C PRO A 132 6.28 44.29 -23.96
N PRO A 133 7.57 44.04 -24.27
CA PRO A 133 8.43 45.04 -24.88
C PRO A 133 7.83 45.56 -26.18
N LYS A 134 8.19 46.81 -26.54
CA LYS A 134 7.85 47.36 -27.86
C LYS A 134 8.49 46.51 -28.98
N PRO A 135 7.89 46.45 -30.17
CA PRO A 135 8.34 45.57 -31.27
C PRO A 135 9.83 45.68 -31.58
N ASP A 136 10.38 46.90 -31.61
CA ASP A 136 11.80 47.12 -31.90
C ASP A 136 12.72 46.55 -30.81
N ALA A 137 12.33 46.72 -29.54
CA ALA A 137 13.06 46.14 -28.41
C ALA A 137 12.95 44.62 -28.37
N ALA A 138 11.78 44.07 -28.74
CA ALA A 138 11.57 42.63 -28.80
C ALA A 138 12.46 41.96 -29.87
N ARG A 139 12.63 42.61 -31.03
CA ARG A 139 13.53 42.13 -32.10
C ARG A 139 14.98 42.13 -31.65
N HIS A 140 15.43 43.24 -31.04
CA HIS A 140 16.80 43.35 -30.55
C HIS A 140 17.11 42.30 -29.47
N ILE A 141 16.17 42.05 -28.56
CA ILE A 141 16.31 40.99 -27.54
C ILE A 141 16.38 39.61 -28.21
N GLY A 142 15.56 39.35 -29.23
CA GLY A 142 15.58 38.07 -29.94
C GLY A 142 16.88 37.80 -30.68
N GLU A 143 17.45 38.83 -31.32
CA GLU A 143 18.71 38.77 -32.07
C GLU A 143 19.94 38.67 -31.13
N GLU A 144 19.85 39.18 -29.89
CA GLU A 144 20.95 39.16 -28.92
C GLU A 144 20.91 37.95 -27.98
N ALA A 145 19.72 37.39 -27.70
CA ALA A 145 19.56 36.33 -26.70
C ALA A 145 20.01 34.95 -27.18
N TRP A 146 20.02 34.71 -28.51
CA TRP A 146 20.33 33.40 -29.08
C TRP A 146 21.26 33.56 -30.27
N ARG A 147 22.30 32.73 -30.34
CA ARG A 147 23.10 32.57 -31.56
C ARG A 147 22.41 31.55 -32.46
N ASP A 148 22.60 31.66 -33.78
CA ASP A 148 21.97 30.75 -34.75
C ASP A 148 22.31 29.27 -34.50
N GLU A 149 23.46 29.00 -33.90
CA GLU A 149 23.94 27.67 -33.48
C GLU A 149 23.15 27.10 -32.29
N ASP A 150 22.66 27.96 -31.38
CA ASP A 150 21.88 27.57 -30.19
C ASP A 150 20.42 27.22 -30.54
N LEU A 151 19.98 27.53 -31.76
CA LEU A 151 18.65 27.22 -32.30
C LEU A 151 18.62 25.92 -33.13
N ASP A 152 19.75 25.23 -33.25
CA ASP A 152 19.83 23.96 -33.98
C ASP A 152 19.21 22.80 -33.17
N ASN A 153 18.01 22.39 -33.57
CA ASN A 153 17.25 21.29 -32.95
C ASN A 153 17.76 19.89 -33.37
N SER A 154 18.91 19.80 -34.06
CA SER A 154 19.43 18.54 -34.59
C SER A 154 19.85 17.51 -33.51
N GLU A 155 20.26 17.96 -32.33
CA GLU A 155 20.76 17.08 -31.25
C GLU A 155 19.72 16.66 -30.20
N TYR A 156 18.50 17.22 -30.18
CA TYR A 156 17.54 17.05 -29.08
C TYR A 156 16.95 15.63 -28.92
N HIS A 157 17.24 14.71 -29.83
CA HIS A 157 16.62 13.38 -29.87
C HIS A 157 17.58 12.19 -29.72
N THR A 158 18.87 12.42 -29.48
CA THR A 158 19.90 11.34 -29.51
C THR A 158 20.02 10.52 -28.22
N GLY A 159 19.32 10.88 -27.14
CA GLY A 159 19.54 10.31 -25.79
C GLY A 159 18.43 9.43 -25.19
N ARG A 160 17.37 9.03 -25.93
CA ARG A 160 16.32 8.18 -25.34
C ARG A 160 16.70 6.69 -25.35
N THR A 161 16.86 6.10 -24.16
CA THR A 161 16.90 4.64 -23.98
C THR A 161 15.49 4.03 -24.16
N ILE A 162 15.39 2.95 -24.93
CA ILE A 162 14.14 2.24 -25.26
C ILE A 162 13.92 1.12 -24.22
N PRO A 163 12.92 1.18 -23.31
CA PRO A 163 12.77 0.23 -22.20
C PRO A 163 12.18 -1.15 -22.55
N SER A 164 12.25 -1.63 -23.80
CA SER A 164 11.48 -2.78 -24.29
C SER A 164 12.28 -4.08 -24.46
N GLN A 165 13.02 -4.51 -23.43
CA GLN A 165 13.61 -5.86 -23.40
C GLN A 165 12.83 -6.74 -22.41
N ASN A 166 12.31 -7.87 -22.89
CA ASN A 166 11.48 -8.80 -22.13
C ASN A 166 12.35 -9.70 -21.23
N ILE A 167 11.97 -9.83 -19.95
CA ILE A 167 12.67 -10.66 -18.97
C ILE A 167 12.06 -12.07 -19.00
N PRO A 168 12.84 -13.13 -19.29
CA PRO A 168 12.31 -14.49 -19.34
C PRO A 168 11.94 -15.00 -17.94
N SER A 169 10.79 -15.68 -17.86
CA SER A 169 10.33 -16.32 -16.63
C SER A 169 11.23 -17.49 -16.27
N VAL A 170 11.63 -17.56 -15.00
CA VAL A 170 12.44 -18.65 -14.44
C VAL A 170 11.53 -19.81 -14.05
N ASP A 171 11.87 -21.01 -14.50
CA ASP A 171 11.20 -22.26 -14.14
C ASP A 171 11.48 -22.62 -12.67
N ARG A 172 10.44 -23.12 -11.97
CA ARG A 172 10.46 -23.47 -10.54
C ARG A 172 9.96 -24.91 -10.32
N SER A 173 9.99 -25.73 -11.36
CA SER A 173 9.47 -27.10 -11.41
C SER A 173 10.19 -28.08 -10.48
N ASP A 174 11.37 -27.72 -9.99
CA ASP A 174 12.23 -28.39 -9.02
C ASP A 174 11.77 -28.24 -7.56
N ARG A 175 10.72 -27.44 -7.28
CA ARG A 175 10.06 -27.40 -5.96
C ARG A 175 8.96 -28.46 -5.85
N VAL A 176 9.35 -29.73 -5.85
CA VAL A 176 8.45 -30.85 -5.48
C VAL A 176 8.57 -31.08 -3.98
N GLY A 177 7.43 -31.21 -3.30
CA GLY A 177 7.32 -31.29 -1.83
C GLY A 177 8.37 -32.18 -1.18
N GLU A 178 9.34 -31.55 -0.53
CA GLU A 178 10.43 -32.20 0.17
C GLU A 178 9.93 -32.85 1.46
N ASP A 179 10.22 -34.14 1.63
CA ASP A 179 10.31 -34.74 2.95
C ASP A 179 11.51 -34.10 3.67
N LYS A 180 11.23 -33.00 4.37
CA LYS A 180 12.23 -32.14 5.03
C LYS A 180 13.16 -32.91 5.98
N LYS A 181 12.71 -34.06 6.50
CA LYS A 181 13.54 -34.92 7.35
C LYS A 181 14.59 -35.68 6.53
N MET A 182 14.19 -36.25 5.39
CA MET A 182 15.13 -36.92 4.50
C MET A 182 16.11 -35.93 3.87
N VAL A 183 15.66 -34.73 3.50
CA VAL A 183 16.53 -33.69 2.93
C VAL A 183 17.57 -33.21 3.95
N ALA A 184 17.14 -32.87 5.17
CA ALA A 184 18.08 -32.48 6.23
C ALA A 184 19.11 -33.59 6.51
N ARG A 185 18.66 -34.85 6.57
CA ARG A 185 19.55 -36.00 6.77
C ARG A 185 20.55 -36.18 5.62
N ALA A 186 20.09 -36.07 4.37
CA ALA A 186 20.94 -36.18 3.19
C ALA A 186 21.96 -35.03 3.13
N ASP A 187 21.57 -33.80 3.47
CA ASP A 187 22.44 -32.63 3.52
C ASP A 187 23.51 -32.73 4.61
N ILE A 188 23.13 -33.18 5.82
CA ILE A 188 24.08 -33.40 6.93
C ILE A 188 25.09 -34.48 6.55
N GLN A 189 24.65 -35.60 5.98
CA GLN A 189 25.54 -36.67 5.53
C GLN A 189 26.43 -36.24 4.36
N ALA A 190 25.93 -35.44 3.43
CA ALA A 190 26.70 -34.92 2.31
C ALA A 190 27.79 -33.93 2.76
N LYS A 191 27.47 -33.06 3.72
CA LYS A 191 28.42 -32.09 4.32
C LYS A 191 29.41 -32.76 5.28
N GLY A 192 29.02 -33.87 5.88
CA GLY A 192 29.77 -34.64 6.87
C GLY A 192 30.78 -35.66 6.33
N LYS A 193 31.16 -35.61 5.05
CA LYS A 193 32.11 -36.58 4.48
C LYS A 193 33.43 -36.59 5.25
N GLY A 194 33.72 -37.72 5.91
CA GLY A 194 34.94 -37.93 6.70
C GLY A 194 34.81 -37.62 8.20
N VAL A 195 33.61 -37.26 8.66
CA VAL A 195 33.29 -37.11 10.09
C VAL A 195 32.76 -38.43 10.65
N ASP A 196 33.04 -38.70 11.92
CA ASP A 196 32.58 -39.91 12.60
C ASP A 196 31.05 -39.96 12.67
N GLN A 197 30.49 -41.18 12.54
CA GLN A 197 29.05 -41.38 12.41
C GLN A 197 28.31 -40.90 13.67
N GLU A 198 28.93 -41.06 14.84
CA GLU A 198 28.36 -40.63 16.12
C GLU A 198 28.18 -39.11 16.22
N LEU A 199 29.10 -38.33 15.62
CA LEU A 199 28.99 -36.87 15.56
C LEU A 199 27.90 -36.40 14.60
N LEU A 200 27.71 -37.10 13.49
CA LEU A 200 26.65 -36.80 12.52
C LEU A 200 25.26 -37.06 13.11
N ASP A 201 25.12 -38.13 13.88
CA ASP A 201 23.85 -38.48 14.54
C ASP A 201 23.47 -37.44 15.62
N ILE A 202 24.45 -36.85 16.31
CA ILE A 202 24.22 -35.74 17.27
C ILE A 202 23.75 -34.47 16.54
N ILE A 203 24.37 -34.12 15.42
CA ILE A 203 23.98 -32.95 14.61
C ILE A 203 22.57 -33.13 14.04
N GLU A 204 22.23 -34.34 13.56
CA GLU A 204 20.89 -34.68 13.10
C GLU A 204 19.85 -34.50 14.22
N ALA A 205 20.15 -35.00 15.43
CA ALA A 205 19.26 -34.88 16.57
C ALA A 205 19.03 -33.41 16.98
N GLU A 206 20.07 -32.58 16.96
CA GLU A 206 19.97 -31.16 17.31
C GLU A 206 19.19 -30.37 16.27
N GLU A 207 19.41 -30.58 14.97
CA GLU A 207 18.61 -29.94 13.93
C GLU A 207 17.12 -30.33 14.01
N ILE A 208 16.83 -31.60 14.25
CA ILE A 208 15.44 -32.08 14.45
C ILE A 208 14.84 -31.45 15.71
N HIS A 209 15.62 -31.29 16.78
CA HIS A 209 15.18 -30.64 18.01
C HIS A 209 14.86 -29.16 17.76
N GLN A 210 15.71 -28.41 17.07
CA GLN A 210 15.42 -27.03 16.68
C GLN A 210 14.19 -26.90 15.79
N GLN A 211 13.99 -27.83 14.84
CA GLN A 211 12.77 -27.85 14.03
C GLN A 211 11.51 -28.12 14.88
N ARG A 212 11.60 -29.00 15.90
CA ARG A 212 10.52 -29.23 16.85
C ARG A 212 10.22 -27.99 17.69
N GLN A 213 11.25 -27.31 18.21
CA GLN A 213 11.07 -26.06 18.94
C GLN A 213 10.36 -25.01 18.07
N LYS A 214 10.83 -24.78 16.85
CA LYS A 214 10.16 -23.88 15.89
C LYS A 214 8.70 -24.25 15.65
N LYS A 215 8.37 -25.55 15.64
CA LYS A 215 6.98 -26.02 15.47
C LYS A 215 6.14 -25.74 16.71
N GLU A 216 6.68 -25.92 17.92
CA GLU A 216 5.97 -25.59 19.16
C GLU A 216 5.77 -24.07 19.28
N ASP A 217 6.77 -23.25 18.92
CA ASP A 217 6.63 -21.80 18.84
C ASP A 217 5.50 -21.41 17.86
N TRP A 218 5.46 -22.03 16.68
CA TRP A 218 4.38 -21.85 15.72
C TRP A 218 3.00 -22.25 16.27
N LYS A 219 2.91 -23.35 17.01
CA LYS A 219 1.66 -23.73 17.66
C LYS A 219 1.24 -22.72 18.72
N SER A 220 2.17 -22.16 19.47
CA SER A 220 1.89 -21.08 20.42
C SER A 220 1.28 -19.88 19.69
N THR A 221 1.92 -19.42 18.61
CA THR A 221 1.39 -18.29 17.82
C THR A 221 0.02 -18.58 17.22
N LEU A 222 -0.24 -19.83 16.79
CA LEU A 222 -1.57 -20.26 16.33
C LEU A 222 -2.60 -20.23 17.46
N SER A 223 -2.22 -20.63 18.68
CA SER A 223 -3.09 -20.52 19.85
C SER A 223 -3.39 -19.06 20.18
N ASP A 224 -2.42 -18.16 20.04
CA ASP A 224 -2.62 -16.72 20.27
C ASP A 224 -3.58 -16.12 19.24
N VAL A 225 -3.49 -16.55 17.98
CA VAL A 225 -4.45 -16.20 16.92
C VAL A 225 -5.85 -16.71 17.26
N ASP A 226 -5.96 -17.98 17.65
CA ASP A 226 -7.25 -18.61 17.96
C ASP A 226 -7.93 -17.92 19.14
N ASN A 227 -7.17 -17.64 20.21
CA ASN A 227 -7.64 -16.83 21.34
C ASN A 227 -8.10 -15.45 20.89
N LEU A 228 -7.33 -14.74 20.04
CA LEU A 228 -7.73 -13.42 19.56
C LEU A 228 -9.06 -13.45 18.77
N LEU A 229 -9.32 -14.52 18.01
CA LEU A 229 -10.50 -14.64 17.15
C LEU A 229 -11.73 -15.21 17.87
N ASN A 230 -11.54 -16.11 18.83
CA ASN A 230 -12.61 -16.88 19.47
C ASN A 230 -12.88 -16.44 20.91
N ASP A 231 -12.55 -15.20 21.26
CA ASP A 231 -12.90 -14.60 22.54
C ASP A 231 -14.40 -14.24 22.60
N ASP A 232 -15.24 -15.28 22.52
CA ASP A 232 -16.65 -15.43 22.94
C ASP A 232 -17.03 -16.93 22.96
#